data_AF-A0A1W1BT38-F1
#
_entry.id   AF-A0A1W1BT38-F1
#
_cell.length_a   1.000
_cell.length_b   1.000
_cell.length_c   1.000
_cell.angle_alpha   90.00
_cell.angle_beta   90.00
_cell.angle_gamma   90.00
#
_symmetry.space_group_name_H-M   'P 1'
#
loop_
_entity.id
_entity.type
_entity.pdbx_description
1 polymer ?
#
loop_
_entity_poly.entity_id
_entity_poly.type
_entity_poly.pdbx_seq_one_letter_code
_entity_poly.pdbx_strand_id
1 'polypeptide(L)'
;MTIAFVCPYSFSDYGAVEKALLENSEVDTIFCATPNACKLVKQFVSKHDHITYRRENSGGKVFNLRKIVQMADKVVLFEYSDYDGQKYSLTQKALAYAREIKRELEYIEYDRGVLVKNATYMFEGDKGFHHSESRWNAIAQLVFEWMNKHNQVLNIYESSYHDKTSKEWLKAKKEEHLYCSGMNSKNTIVEGCLTSTVFGLKESEWSKDFSNIKPDIVHIGEERIVIIEVKTIGASVKENMTLYKRLVDCLQSHTKKNVSLYYLLSYGHRPNSDWTHLKDSNILLWEELFCKIKDSELVPYIHPELERYTLMPDWLS
;
A
#
# COMPACT_ATOMS: atom_id res chain seq x y z
N MET A 1 38.82 4.28 15.12
CA MET A 1 37.92 3.11 15.29
C MET A 1 37.21 2.75 13.99
N THR A 2 37.02 1.45 13.74
CA THR A 2 36.27 0.91 12.60
C THR A 2 34.89 0.40 13.03
N ILE A 3 33.83 0.89 12.40
CA ILE A 3 32.44 0.46 12.66
C ILE A 3 31.92 -0.42 11.52
N ALA A 4 31.33 -1.56 11.85
CA ALA A 4 30.41 -2.28 10.95
C ALA A 4 29.01 -1.72 11.14
N PHE A 5 28.50 -1.01 10.15
CA PHE A 5 27.15 -0.45 10.16
C PHE A 5 26.16 -1.39 9.47
N VAL A 6 25.15 -1.83 10.22
CA VAL A 6 24.14 -2.79 9.78
C VAL A 6 22.74 -2.25 10.04
N CYS A 7 21.92 -2.17 9.01
CA CYS A 7 20.53 -1.77 9.14
C CYS A 7 19.64 -2.53 8.14
N PRO A 8 18.32 -2.63 8.39
CA PRO A 8 17.36 -3.15 7.44
C PRO A 8 17.42 -2.40 6.11
N TYR A 9 17.04 -3.08 5.02
CA TYR A 9 16.91 -2.46 3.70
C TYR A 9 15.91 -1.31 3.67
N SER A 10 14.88 -1.42 4.51
CA SER A 10 13.79 -0.45 4.65
C SER A 10 14.05 0.59 5.74
N PHE A 11 15.26 0.68 6.29
CA PHE A 11 15.62 1.69 7.29
C PHE A 11 15.80 3.06 6.66
N SER A 12 15.15 4.11 7.19
CA SER A 12 15.17 5.44 6.55
C SER A 12 15.38 6.61 7.50
N ASP A 13 15.37 6.40 8.82
CA ASP A 13 15.62 7.49 9.76
C ASP A 13 17.11 7.84 9.81
N TYR A 14 17.50 8.81 9.00
CA TYR A 14 18.86 9.33 8.98
C TYR A 14 19.24 10.03 10.29
N GLY A 15 18.31 10.69 10.99
CA GLY A 15 18.60 11.40 12.24
C GLY A 15 19.04 10.43 13.34
N ALA A 16 18.37 9.28 13.44
CA ALA A 16 18.79 8.20 14.33
C ALA A 16 20.16 7.63 13.97
N VAL A 17 20.46 7.43 12.68
CA VAL A 17 21.80 6.98 12.24
C VAL A 17 22.88 8.00 12.60
N GLU A 18 22.64 9.27 12.32
CA GLU A 18 23.59 10.36 12.59
C GLU A 18 23.89 10.45 14.08
N LYS A 19 22.86 10.39 14.93
CA LYS A 19 23.02 10.37 16.39
C LYS A 19 23.89 9.18 16.85
N ALA A 20 23.54 7.95 16.43
CA ALA A 20 24.27 6.75 16.83
C ALA A 20 25.74 6.78 16.39
N LEU A 21 26.03 7.23 15.16
CA LEU A 21 27.40 7.32 14.68
C LEU A 21 28.19 8.45 15.37
N LEU A 22 27.55 9.54 15.79
CA LEU A 22 28.21 10.63 16.53
C LEU A 22 28.48 10.30 18.00
N GLU A 23 27.71 9.40 18.62
CA GLU A 23 27.99 8.89 19.96
C GLU A 23 29.31 8.09 20.02
N ASN A 24 29.89 7.77 18.86
CA ASN A 24 31.14 7.05 18.70
C ASN A 24 32.30 8.01 18.36
N SER A 25 32.88 8.64 19.39
CA SER A 25 33.82 9.79 19.30
C SER A 25 35.16 9.56 18.58
N GLU A 26 35.45 8.34 18.12
CA GLU A 26 36.73 7.99 17.47
C GLU A 26 36.53 7.23 16.13
N VAL A 27 35.37 7.37 15.48
CA VAL A 27 35.13 6.68 14.21
C VAL A 27 35.98 7.23 13.07
N ASP A 28 36.75 6.35 12.41
CA ASP A 28 37.59 6.70 11.24
C ASP A 28 37.09 6.03 9.96
N THR A 29 36.52 4.83 10.08
CA THR A 29 36.08 4.01 8.95
C THR A 29 34.76 3.32 9.25
N ILE A 30 33.82 3.40 8.31
CA ILE A 30 32.53 2.71 8.40
C ILE A 30 32.41 1.67 7.28
N PHE A 31 32.33 0.40 7.65
CA PHE A 31 32.00 -0.70 6.75
C PHE A 31 30.48 -0.88 6.63
N CYS A 32 29.98 -0.76 5.40
CA CYS A 32 28.55 -0.83 5.13
C CYS A 32 28.11 -2.26 4.80
N ALA A 33 27.31 -2.89 5.68
CA ALA A 33 26.89 -4.28 5.51
C ALA A 33 25.71 -4.49 4.53
N THR A 34 24.92 -3.45 4.27
CA THR A 34 23.79 -3.49 3.32
C THR A 34 23.85 -2.34 2.31
N PRO A 35 23.20 -2.48 1.14
CA PRO A 35 23.06 -1.38 0.19
C PRO A 35 22.44 -0.11 0.80
N ASN A 36 21.46 -0.29 1.68
CA ASN A 36 20.80 0.81 2.34
C ASN A 36 21.69 1.45 3.43
N ALA A 37 22.42 0.64 4.21
CA ALA A 37 23.44 1.12 5.13
C ALA A 37 24.46 2.03 4.40
N CYS A 38 24.89 1.62 3.21
CA CYS A 38 25.80 2.42 2.39
C CYS A 38 25.19 3.75 1.92
N LYS A 39 23.90 3.78 1.59
CA LYS A 39 23.21 5.03 1.23
C LYS A 39 23.22 6.02 2.41
N LEU A 40 22.86 5.54 3.60
CA LEU A 40 22.80 6.37 4.82
C LEU A 40 24.19 6.84 5.26
N VAL A 41 25.19 5.95 5.23
CA VAL A 41 26.57 6.30 5.59
C VAL A 41 27.20 7.28 4.59
N LYS A 42 26.87 7.21 3.29
CA LYS A 42 27.32 8.23 2.33
C LYS A 42 26.83 9.62 2.70
N GLN A 43 25.58 9.73 3.13
CA GLN A 43 25.01 10.99 3.60
C GLN A 43 25.73 11.47 4.87
N PHE A 44 26.01 10.56 5.81
CA PHE A 44 26.77 10.87 7.03
C PHE A 44 28.19 11.38 6.72
N VAL A 45 28.97 10.63 5.93
CA VAL A 45 30.35 11.00 5.58
C VAL A 45 30.42 12.33 4.82
N SER A 46 29.41 12.67 4.01
CA SER A 46 29.36 13.98 3.34
C SER A 46 29.28 15.19 4.28
N LYS A 47 28.99 14.96 5.57
CA LYS A 47 28.98 15.98 6.62
C LYS A 47 30.19 15.89 7.56
N HIS A 48 31.02 14.85 7.42
CA HIS A 48 32.10 14.51 8.35
C HIS A 48 33.35 14.07 7.58
N ASP A 49 34.08 15.04 7.03
CA ASP A 49 35.17 14.84 6.06
C ASP A 49 36.36 13.97 6.55
N HIS A 50 36.49 13.77 7.86
CA HIS A 50 37.55 12.93 8.46
C HIS A 50 37.18 11.43 8.46
N ILE A 51 35.92 11.08 8.19
CA ILE A 51 35.42 9.71 8.25
C ILE A 51 35.37 9.13 6.85
N THR A 52 35.91 7.92 6.68
CA THR A 52 35.81 7.20 5.41
C THR A 52 34.73 6.12 5.47
N TYR A 53 34.12 5.80 4.34
CA TYR A 53 33.24 4.64 4.25
C TYR A 53 33.73 3.65 3.20
N ARG A 54 33.50 2.36 3.47
CA ARG A 54 33.84 1.28 2.56
C ARG A 54 32.64 0.37 2.36
N ARG A 55 32.43 0.01 1.10
CA ARG A 55 31.55 -1.07 0.68
C ARG A 55 32.34 -1.92 -0.30
N GLU A 56 32.76 -3.11 0.10
CA GLU A 56 33.47 -4.01 -0.80
C GLU A 56 32.52 -4.52 -1.88
N ASN A 57 32.82 -4.21 -3.13
CA ASN A 57 32.17 -4.76 -4.31
C ASN A 57 33.13 -5.75 -4.97
N SER A 58 32.82 -7.04 -4.96
CA SER A 58 33.54 -8.02 -5.78
C SER A 58 32.52 -8.78 -6.65
N GLY A 59 32.60 -8.59 -7.96
CA GLY A 59 31.80 -9.33 -8.95
C GLY A 59 30.27 -9.18 -8.84
N GLY A 60 29.75 -8.10 -8.28
CA GLY A 60 28.30 -7.87 -8.15
C GLY A 60 27.59 -8.69 -7.06
N LYS A 61 28.32 -9.47 -6.26
CA LYS A 61 27.77 -10.17 -5.08
C LYS A 61 28.16 -9.44 -3.79
N VAL A 62 27.20 -9.32 -2.88
CA VAL A 62 27.39 -8.71 -1.55
C VAL A 62 28.45 -9.52 -0.78
N PHE A 63 29.47 -8.84 -0.26
CA PHE A 63 30.53 -9.48 0.50
C PHE A 63 30.01 -10.06 1.82
N ASN A 64 30.68 -11.10 2.33
CA ASN A 64 30.26 -11.89 3.48
C ASN A 64 30.10 -11.00 4.73
N LEU A 65 28.86 -10.85 5.21
CA LEU A 65 28.51 -10.12 6.44
C LEU A 65 29.41 -10.48 7.62
N ARG A 66 29.82 -11.75 7.74
CA ARG A 66 30.75 -12.21 8.78
C ARG A 66 32.09 -11.49 8.70
N LYS A 67 32.66 -11.34 7.50
CA LYS A 67 33.95 -10.68 7.32
C LYS A 67 33.87 -9.18 7.67
N ILE A 68 32.76 -8.51 7.34
CA ILE A 68 32.54 -7.12 7.73
C ILE A 68 32.54 -6.97 9.25
N VAL A 69 31.75 -7.80 9.94
CA VAL A 69 31.68 -7.81 11.40
C VAL A 69 33.03 -8.22 12.03
N GLN A 70 33.77 -9.13 11.40
CA GLN A 70 35.10 -9.55 11.86
C GLN A 70 36.14 -8.43 11.74
N MET A 71 36.08 -7.60 10.70
CA MET A 71 37.04 -6.52 10.44
C MET A 71 36.76 -5.24 11.22
N ALA A 72 35.59 -5.13 11.84
CA ALA A 72 35.22 -3.96 12.63
C ALA A 72 35.64 -4.13 14.10
N ASP A 73 35.94 -2.99 14.73
CA ASP A 73 36.15 -2.91 16.17
C ASP A 73 34.81 -2.96 16.90
N LYS A 74 33.80 -2.27 16.33
CA LYS A 74 32.44 -2.17 16.85
C LYS A 74 31.40 -2.46 15.77
N VAL A 75 30.27 -3.03 16.18
CA VAL A 75 29.09 -3.22 15.35
C VAL A 75 27.99 -2.28 15.83
N VAL A 76 27.55 -1.38 14.95
CA VAL A 76 26.36 -0.55 15.18
C VAL A 76 25.23 -1.13 14.34
N LEU A 77 24.21 -1.63 15.03
CA LEU A 77 23.12 -2.38 14.42
C LEU A 77 21.77 -1.76 14.77
N PHE A 78 21.01 -1.43 13.73
CA PHE A 78 19.60 -1.07 13.84
C PHE A 78 18.71 -2.29 13.59
N GLU A 79 17.69 -2.46 14.40
CA GLU A 79 16.64 -3.48 14.25
C GLU A 79 15.27 -2.84 14.52
N TYR A 80 14.21 -3.28 13.86
CA TYR A 80 12.86 -2.78 14.14
C TYR A 80 12.19 -3.57 15.28
N SER A 81 11.47 -2.87 16.18
CA SER A 81 10.74 -3.48 17.32
C SER A 81 9.51 -4.29 16.89
N ASP A 82 8.79 -3.81 15.87
CA ASP A 82 7.47 -4.31 15.51
C ASP A 82 7.58 -5.36 14.41
N TYR A 83 7.21 -6.60 14.72
CA TYR A 83 7.59 -7.74 13.91
C TYR A 83 6.49 -8.79 13.70
N ASP A 84 6.15 -9.03 12.43
CA ASP A 84 5.28 -10.13 11.95
C ASP A 84 5.98 -11.51 11.97
N GLY A 85 6.86 -11.75 12.94
CA GLY A 85 7.54 -13.05 13.13
C GLY A 85 8.57 -13.46 12.05
N GLN A 86 8.76 -12.70 10.96
CA GLN A 86 9.68 -13.04 9.87
C GLN A 86 11.08 -12.45 10.04
N LYS A 87 12.00 -13.25 10.61
CA LYS A 87 13.43 -12.95 10.81
C LYS A 87 14.11 -12.33 9.56
N TYR A 88 14.25 -11.01 9.48
CA TYR A 88 15.21 -10.25 8.67
C TYR A 88 16.58 -10.85 8.91
N SER A 89 16.96 -11.73 8.00
CA SER A 89 18.05 -12.67 8.26
C SER A 89 19.43 -12.01 8.33
N LEU A 90 19.61 -10.77 7.86
CA LEU A 90 20.92 -10.13 7.81
C LEU A 90 21.29 -9.38 9.10
N THR A 91 20.40 -8.57 9.67
CA THR A 91 20.63 -7.92 10.96
C THR A 91 20.80 -8.99 12.06
N GLN A 92 19.92 -9.98 12.09
CA GLN A 92 20.03 -11.09 13.04
C GLN A 92 21.29 -11.96 12.84
N LYS A 93 21.73 -12.20 11.60
CA LYS A 93 23.01 -12.89 11.35
C LYS A 93 24.21 -12.05 11.82
N ALA A 94 24.16 -10.73 11.63
CA ALA A 94 25.21 -9.83 12.10
C ALA A 94 25.26 -9.82 13.63
N LEU A 95 24.09 -9.72 14.26
CA LEU A 95 23.92 -9.76 15.71
C LEU A 95 24.45 -11.06 16.31
N ALA A 96 24.01 -12.20 15.77
CA ALA A 96 24.43 -13.53 16.23
C ALA A 96 25.94 -13.71 16.09
N TYR A 97 26.51 -13.30 14.94
CA TYR A 97 27.93 -13.44 14.70
C TYR A 97 28.76 -12.47 15.55
N ALA A 98 28.33 -11.21 15.71
CA ALA A 98 29.00 -10.25 16.57
C ALA A 98 29.08 -10.74 18.02
N ARG A 99 28.00 -11.36 18.52
CA ARG A 99 27.96 -12.02 19.83
C ARG A 99 28.90 -13.22 19.89
N GLU A 100 28.90 -14.07 18.87
CA GLU A 100 29.79 -15.24 18.76
C GLU A 100 31.27 -14.85 18.87
N ILE A 101 31.69 -13.80 18.17
CA ILE A 101 33.08 -13.32 18.18
C ILE A 101 33.36 -12.21 19.21
N LYS A 102 32.41 -11.94 20.12
CA LYS A 102 32.51 -10.97 21.21
C LYS A 102 32.95 -9.56 20.78
N ARG A 103 32.40 -9.05 19.68
CA ARG A 103 32.61 -7.66 19.25
C ARG A 103 31.85 -6.70 20.14
N GLU A 104 32.36 -5.47 20.28
CA GLU A 104 31.58 -4.39 20.85
C GLU A 104 30.34 -4.19 19.97
N LEU A 105 29.17 -4.16 20.60
CA LEU A 105 27.89 -4.16 19.93
C LEU A 105 27.02 -3.07 20.50
N GLU A 106 26.63 -2.15 19.64
CA GLU A 106 25.56 -1.18 19.88
C GLU A 106 24.33 -1.67 19.14
N TYR A 107 23.40 -2.24 19.90
CA TYR A 107 22.13 -2.74 19.40
C TYR A 107 21.06 -1.69 19.65
N ILE A 108 20.55 -1.10 18.57
CA ILE A 108 19.53 -0.08 18.60
C ILE A 108 18.25 -0.71 18.12
N GLU A 109 17.38 -1.02 19.08
CA GLU A 109 15.99 -1.32 18.79
C GLU A 109 15.30 -0.01 18.43
N TYR A 110 14.87 0.06 17.19
CA TYR A 110 14.20 1.21 16.61
C TYR A 110 12.73 0.88 16.52
N ASP A 111 11.95 1.48 17.42
CA ASP A 111 10.52 1.58 17.23
C ASP A 111 10.28 2.40 15.96
N ARG A 112 9.58 1.83 15.00
CA ARG A 112 9.24 2.56 13.76
C ARG A 112 8.29 3.73 14.02
N GLY A 113 7.92 3.96 15.28
CA GLY A 113 6.55 4.29 15.62
C GLY A 113 5.66 3.13 15.20
N VAL A 114 4.38 3.20 15.53
CA VAL A 114 3.37 2.47 14.77
C VAL A 114 3.73 2.67 13.30
N LEU A 115 4.10 1.58 12.59
CA LEU A 115 4.23 1.62 11.14
C LEU A 115 2.89 2.07 10.61
N VAL A 116 2.76 3.37 10.41
CA VAL A 116 1.57 3.91 9.80
C VAL A 116 1.71 3.52 8.33
N LYS A 117 0.96 2.49 7.99
CA LYS A 117 0.95 1.82 6.71
C LYS A 117 -0.25 2.38 5.93
N ASN A 118 -0.19 2.27 4.62
CA ASN A 118 -1.37 2.43 3.79
C ASN A 118 -1.99 1.04 3.52
N ALA A 119 -3.12 1.00 2.84
CA ALA A 119 -3.82 -0.25 2.56
C ALA A 119 -2.98 -1.21 1.71
N THR A 120 -2.07 -0.72 0.86
CA THR A 120 -1.13 -1.59 0.13
C THR A 120 -0.42 -2.53 1.10
N TYR A 121 0.18 -2.03 2.17
CA TYR A 121 0.92 -2.91 3.08
C TYR A 121 0.05 -4.01 3.72
N MET A 122 -1.24 -3.75 3.95
CA MET A 122 -2.16 -4.77 4.47
C MET A 122 -2.31 -5.91 3.46
N PHE A 123 -2.43 -5.58 2.17
CA PHE A 123 -2.51 -6.56 1.09
C PHE A 123 -1.17 -7.27 0.83
N GLU A 124 -0.05 -6.65 1.22
CA GLU A 124 1.33 -7.09 0.96
C GLU A 124 1.95 -7.92 2.09
N GLY A 125 1.48 -7.76 3.33
CA GLY A 125 2.14 -8.27 4.52
C GLY A 125 1.49 -9.48 5.17
N ASP A 126 0.17 -9.62 5.07
CA ASP A 126 -0.54 -10.63 5.85
C ASP A 126 -0.69 -11.94 5.06
N LYS A 127 0.08 -12.96 5.47
CA LYS A 127 0.14 -14.29 4.83
C LYS A 127 -1.22 -15.00 4.79
N GLY A 128 -2.17 -14.61 5.65
CA GLY A 128 -3.54 -15.13 5.61
C GLY A 128 -4.44 -14.45 4.56
N PHE A 129 -3.98 -13.39 3.90
CA PHE A 129 -4.79 -12.47 3.10
C PHE A 129 -4.34 -12.33 1.64
N HIS A 130 -3.21 -12.95 1.28
CA HIS A 130 -2.53 -12.73 0.00
C HIS A 130 -3.27 -13.21 -1.27
N HIS A 131 -4.41 -13.92 -1.17
CA HIS A 131 -4.88 -14.73 -2.32
C HIS A 131 -6.39 -14.74 -2.61
N SER A 132 -7.23 -13.91 -2.01
CA SER A 132 -8.66 -13.88 -2.39
C SER A 132 -9.15 -12.45 -2.58
N GLU A 133 -9.18 -12.00 -3.83
CA GLU A 133 -9.87 -10.76 -4.24
C GLU A 133 -11.34 -10.78 -3.78
N SER A 134 -12.00 -11.95 -3.84
CA SER A 134 -13.36 -12.16 -3.35
C SER A 134 -13.56 -11.78 -1.88
N ARG A 135 -12.57 -12.01 -1.00
CA ARG A 135 -12.64 -11.56 0.39
C ARG A 135 -12.70 -10.03 0.48
N TRP A 136 -11.90 -9.35 -0.32
CA TRP A 136 -11.86 -7.88 -0.33
C TRP A 136 -13.13 -7.30 -0.95
N ASN A 137 -13.72 -7.98 -1.92
CA ASN A 137 -15.04 -7.64 -2.46
C ASN A 137 -16.13 -7.74 -1.38
N ALA A 138 -16.12 -8.82 -0.59
CA ALA A 138 -17.03 -8.99 0.54
C ALA A 138 -16.81 -7.94 1.65
N ILE A 139 -15.56 -7.62 1.99
CA ILE A 139 -15.23 -6.58 2.96
C ILE A 139 -15.71 -5.21 2.47
N ALA A 140 -15.41 -4.84 1.23
CA ALA A 140 -15.86 -3.57 0.65
C ALA A 140 -17.40 -3.48 0.69
N GLN A 141 -18.11 -4.54 0.29
CA GLN A 141 -19.57 -4.57 0.36
C GLN A 141 -20.10 -4.42 1.79
N LEU A 142 -19.50 -5.11 2.76
CA LEU A 142 -19.88 -5.00 4.17
C LEU A 142 -19.70 -3.56 4.69
N VAL A 143 -18.60 -2.92 4.31
CA VAL A 143 -18.33 -1.53 4.68
C VAL A 143 -19.32 -0.58 4.01
N PHE A 144 -19.64 -0.74 2.72
CA PHE A 144 -20.64 0.10 2.06
C PHE A 144 -22.03 -0.01 2.71
N GLU A 145 -22.44 -1.22 3.12
CA GLU A 145 -23.70 -1.40 3.85
C GLU A 145 -23.66 -0.75 5.25
N TRP A 146 -22.53 -0.85 5.96
CA TRP A 146 -22.35 -0.16 7.24
C TRP A 146 -22.38 1.36 7.08
N MET A 147 -21.69 1.88 6.06
CA MET A 147 -21.68 3.30 5.73
C MET A 147 -23.08 3.82 5.38
N ASN A 148 -23.89 3.04 4.66
CA ASN A 148 -25.30 3.33 4.42
C ASN A 148 -26.07 3.51 5.75
N LYS A 149 -25.93 2.56 6.69
CA LYS A 149 -26.61 2.61 7.99
C LYS A 149 -26.18 3.80 8.85
N HIS A 150 -24.96 4.30 8.65
CA HIS A 150 -24.37 5.40 9.43
C HIS A 150 -24.28 6.71 8.67
N ASN A 151 -24.98 6.84 7.53
CA ASN A 151 -25.01 8.03 6.67
C ASN A 151 -23.61 8.56 6.32
N GLN A 152 -22.66 7.66 6.13
CA GLN A 152 -21.29 8.00 5.74
C GLN A 152 -21.18 8.13 4.22
N VAL A 153 -20.22 8.94 3.78
CA VAL A 153 -19.89 9.18 2.38
C VAL A 153 -18.39 8.99 2.17
N LEU A 154 -18.00 8.67 0.93
CA LEU A 154 -16.58 8.68 0.51
C LEU A 154 -16.32 9.83 -0.46
N ASN A 155 -15.13 10.41 -0.38
CA ASN A 155 -14.63 11.29 -1.41
C ASN A 155 -14.38 10.50 -2.70
N ILE A 156 -14.56 11.18 -3.83
CA ILE A 156 -14.19 10.67 -5.14
C ILE A 156 -12.89 11.37 -5.55
N TYR A 157 -11.92 10.59 -6.02
CA TYR A 157 -10.63 11.10 -6.47
C TYR A 157 -10.49 11.02 -7.99
N GLU A 158 -9.66 11.91 -8.53
CA GLU A 158 -9.22 11.92 -9.92
C GLU A 158 -7.69 11.84 -10.00
N SER A 159 -7.18 11.11 -11.00
CA SER A 159 -5.75 10.98 -11.25
C SER A 159 -5.28 12.06 -12.22
N SER A 160 -4.28 12.85 -11.83
CA SER A 160 -3.50 13.75 -12.70
C SER A 160 -2.10 13.17 -12.99
N TYR A 161 -1.92 11.86 -12.83
CA TYR A 161 -0.63 11.19 -12.98
C TYR A 161 -0.15 11.24 -14.44
N HIS A 162 0.88 12.06 -14.68
CA HIS A 162 1.55 12.19 -15.98
C HIS A 162 2.93 11.53 -15.97
N ASP A 163 3.67 11.63 -14.87
CA ASP A 163 4.96 10.99 -14.66
C ASP A 163 5.30 10.88 -13.15
N LYS A 164 6.47 10.29 -12.83
CA LYS A 164 6.94 10.09 -11.46
C LYS A 164 7.36 11.38 -10.72
N THR A 165 7.31 12.54 -11.38
CA THR A 165 7.82 13.81 -10.82
C THR A 165 6.73 14.65 -10.16
N SER A 166 5.46 14.44 -10.52
CA SER A 166 4.34 15.08 -9.83
C SER A 166 4.18 14.51 -8.42
N LYS A 167 4.29 15.36 -7.40
CA LYS A 167 4.09 14.97 -6.01
C LYS A 167 2.61 14.80 -5.64
N GLU A 168 1.73 15.57 -6.29
CA GLU A 168 0.28 15.64 -6.04
C GLU A 168 -0.46 15.18 -7.29
N TRP A 169 -0.39 13.87 -7.55
CA TRP A 169 -0.90 13.26 -8.77
C TRP A 169 -2.31 12.67 -8.61
N LEU A 170 -2.88 12.75 -7.41
CA LEU A 170 -4.24 12.35 -7.10
C LEU A 170 -4.94 13.54 -6.42
N LYS A 171 -6.25 13.71 -6.58
CA LYS A 171 -6.94 14.83 -5.95
C LYS A 171 -8.38 14.49 -5.67
N ALA A 172 -8.89 14.89 -4.51
CA ALA A 172 -10.31 14.81 -4.20
C ALA A 172 -11.10 15.80 -5.08
N LYS A 173 -12.18 15.30 -5.68
CA LYS A 173 -13.17 16.11 -6.37
C LYS A 173 -14.04 16.82 -5.32
N LYS A 174 -13.80 18.12 -5.14
CA LYS A 174 -14.32 18.92 -4.01
C LYS A 174 -15.84 18.91 -3.80
N GLU A 175 -16.62 18.52 -4.80
CA GLU A 175 -18.08 18.53 -4.76
C GLU A 175 -18.71 17.18 -5.14
N GLU A 176 -17.88 16.15 -5.36
CA GLU A 176 -18.35 14.82 -5.76
C GLU A 176 -18.04 13.79 -4.66
N HIS A 177 -19.09 13.13 -4.19
CA HIS A 177 -18.99 12.07 -3.19
C HIS A 177 -19.75 10.82 -3.61
N LEU A 178 -19.24 9.66 -3.21
CA LEU A 178 -20.04 8.45 -3.22
C LEU A 178 -20.90 8.41 -1.96
N TYR A 179 -22.17 8.75 -2.13
CA TYR A 179 -23.19 8.51 -1.11
C TYR A 179 -23.46 7.01 -1.02
N CYS A 180 -23.44 6.41 0.16
CA CYS A 180 -23.79 4.99 0.34
C CYS A 180 -25.29 4.76 0.57
N SER A 181 -26.10 5.83 0.59
CA SER A 181 -27.55 5.74 0.83
C SER A 181 -28.22 4.74 -0.11
N GLY A 182 -28.97 3.82 0.49
CA GLY A 182 -29.72 2.77 -0.21
C GLY A 182 -28.91 1.51 -0.54
N MET A 183 -27.59 1.49 -0.35
CA MET A 183 -26.76 0.31 -0.61
C MET A 183 -26.95 -0.77 0.46
N ASN A 184 -27.41 -1.95 0.05
CA ASN A 184 -27.60 -3.09 0.95
C ASN A 184 -27.54 -4.42 0.20
N SER A 185 -27.43 -5.52 0.94
CA SER A 185 -27.38 -6.88 0.38
C SER A 185 -28.54 -7.28 -0.56
N LYS A 186 -29.71 -6.63 -0.51
CA LYS A 186 -30.85 -6.99 -1.39
C LYS A 186 -30.75 -6.37 -2.78
N ASN A 187 -29.99 -5.29 -2.93
CA ASN A 187 -29.86 -4.56 -4.18
C ASN A 187 -28.40 -4.41 -4.63
N THR A 188 -27.52 -5.27 -4.10
CA THR A 188 -26.13 -5.35 -4.52
C THR A 188 -25.79 -6.78 -4.96
N ILE A 189 -25.12 -6.87 -6.09
CA ILE A 189 -24.55 -8.09 -6.65
C ILE A 189 -23.03 -8.02 -6.45
N VAL A 190 -22.44 -9.07 -5.87
CA VAL A 190 -20.99 -9.17 -5.65
C VAL A 190 -20.47 -10.33 -6.49
N GLU A 191 -19.50 -10.07 -7.38
CA GLU A 191 -18.86 -11.04 -8.30
C GLU A 191 -19.84 -11.87 -9.17
N GLY A 192 -21.08 -11.39 -9.32
CA GLY A 192 -22.14 -12.07 -10.03
C GLY A 192 -22.14 -11.75 -11.52
N CYS A 193 -22.52 -12.74 -12.36
CA CYS A 193 -22.74 -12.49 -13.78
C CYS A 193 -23.88 -11.47 -13.97
N LEU A 194 -23.60 -10.40 -14.71
CA LEU A 194 -24.65 -9.49 -15.14
C LEU A 194 -25.36 -10.03 -16.38
N THR A 195 -26.66 -9.78 -16.44
CA THR A 195 -27.53 -10.13 -17.56
C THR A 195 -28.52 -9.00 -17.83
N SER A 196 -29.09 -8.96 -19.03
CA SER A 196 -30.12 -8.00 -19.43
C SER A 196 -31.28 -7.91 -18.42
N THR A 197 -31.72 -9.05 -17.91
CA THR A 197 -32.84 -9.19 -16.98
C THR A 197 -32.59 -8.54 -15.62
N VAL A 198 -31.34 -8.52 -15.13
CA VAL A 198 -30.97 -7.83 -13.88
C VAL A 198 -31.30 -6.34 -13.94
N PHE A 199 -31.26 -5.75 -15.14
CA PHE A 199 -31.55 -4.33 -15.36
C PHE A 199 -32.93 -4.09 -15.97
N GLY A 200 -33.74 -5.14 -16.17
CA GLY A 200 -35.05 -5.05 -16.82
C GLY A 200 -34.97 -4.72 -18.32
N LEU A 201 -33.84 -4.99 -18.96
CA LEU A 201 -33.60 -4.74 -20.38
C LEU A 201 -34.03 -5.93 -21.24
N LYS A 202 -34.35 -5.66 -22.50
CA LYS A 202 -34.54 -6.71 -23.51
C LYS A 202 -33.18 -7.27 -23.93
N GLU A 203 -33.16 -8.53 -24.35
CA GLU A 203 -31.92 -9.16 -24.82
C GLU A 203 -31.29 -8.44 -26.02
N SER A 204 -32.11 -7.83 -26.88
CA SER A 204 -31.64 -7.02 -28.01
C SER A 204 -30.90 -5.74 -27.61
N GLU A 205 -31.08 -5.26 -26.37
CA GLU A 205 -30.45 -4.07 -25.81
C GLU A 205 -29.13 -4.41 -25.09
N TRP A 206 -28.87 -5.70 -24.84
CA TRP A 206 -27.67 -6.18 -24.18
C TRP A 206 -26.63 -6.67 -25.19
N SER A 207 -25.47 -6.04 -25.20
CA SER A 207 -24.39 -6.45 -26.11
C SER A 207 -23.87 -7.84 -25.75
N LYS A 208 -23.59 -8.66 -26.77
CA LYS A 208 -22.93 -9.96 -26.61
C LYS A 208 -21.54 -9.84 -25.97
N ASP A 209 -20.89 -8.68 -26.11
CA ASP A 209 -19.60 -8.39 -25.49
C ASP A 209 -19.68 -8.34 -23.96
N PHE A 210 -20.88 -8.17 -23.39
CA PHE A 210 -21.13 -8.21 -21.96
C PHE A 210 -21.49 -9.64 -21.47
N SER A 211 -21.35 -10.66 -22.32
CA SER A 211 -21.55 -12.04 -21.90
C SER A 211 -20.54 -12.41 -20.81
N ASN A 212 -21.04 -12.93 -19.69
CA ASN A 212 -20.25 -13.29 -18.50
C ASN A 212 -19.47 -12.14 -17.84
N ILE A 213 -19.88 -10.88 -18.06
CA ILE A 213 -19.28 -9.76 -17.32
C ILE A 213 -19.61 -9.88 -15.83
N LYS A 214 -18.58 -9.71 -14.99
CA LYS A 214 -18.64 -9.87 -13.54
C LYS A 214 -17.86 -8.74 -12.86
N PRO A 215 -18.44 -7.53 -12.75
CA PRO A 215 -17.83 -6.52 -11.90
C PRO A 215 -17.78 -7.02 -10.44
N ASP A 216 -16.80 -6.54 -9.69
CA ASP A 216 -16.62 -6.95 -8.29
C ASP A 216 -17.86 -6.63 -7.45
N ILE A 217 -18.40 -5.41 -7.58
CA ILE A 217 -19.61 -4.97 -6.87
C ILE A 217 -20.50 -4.16 -7.81
N VAL A 218 -21.79 -4.49 -7.86
CA VAL A 218 -22.81 -3.73 -8.59
C VAL A 218 -24.01 -3.47 -7.69
N HIS A 219 -24.24 -2.20 -7.36
CA HIS A 219 -25.42 -1.75 -6.65
C HIS A 219 -26.46 -1.19 -7.63
N ILE A 220 -27.71 -1.63 -7.49
CA ILE A 220 -28.84 -1.26 -8.34
C ILE A 220 -29.88 -0.54 -7.48
N GLY A 221 -29.75 0.78 -7.37
CA GLY A 221 -30.71 1.65 -6.70
C GLY A 221 -31.88 2.04 -7.59
N GLU A 222 -32.81 2.82 -7.06
CA GLU A 222 -33.96 3.34 -7.82
C GLU A 222 -33.52 4.36 -8.87
N GLU A 223 -32.68 5.33 -8.48
CA GLU A 223 -32.24 6.44 -9.34
C GLU A 223 -30.85 6.24 -9.94
N ARG A 224 -30.06 5.27 -9.44
CA ARG A 224 -28.67 5.08 -9.84
C ARG A 224 -28.23 3.62 -9.87
N ILE A 225 -27.22 3.35 -10.69
CA ILE A 225 -26.46 2.10 -10.72
C ILE A 225 -25.01 2.45 -10.40
N VAL A 226 -24.42 1.78 -9.42
CA VAL A 226 -23.03 1.98 -9.02
C VAL A 226 -22.27 0.69 -9.30
N ILE A 227 -21.23 0.78 -10.11
CA ILE A 227 -20.32 -0.32 -10.41
C ILE A 227 -18.99 0.01 -9.74
N ILE A 228 -18.46 -0.91 -8.94
CA ILE A 228 -17.17 -0.74 -8.25
C ILE A 228 -16.30 -1.93 -8.64
N GLU A 229 -15.16 -1.61 -9.24
CA GLU A 229 -14.08 -2.56 -9.46
C GLU A 229 -13.08 -2.41 -8.31
N VAL A 230 -12.86 -3.48 -7.57
CA VAL A 230 -12.00 -3.53 -6.40
C VAL A 230 -10.62 -4.00 -6.84
N LYS A 231 -9.59 -3.26 -6.45
CA LYS A 231 -8.20 -3.61 -6.74
C LYS A 231 -7.40 -3.65 -5.45
N THR A 232 -6.60 -4.71 -5.34
CA THR A 232 -5.62 -4.89 -4.27
C THR A 232 -4.21 -4.69 -4.86
N ILE A 233 -3.27 -5.63 -4.66
CA ILE A 233 -1.91 -5.56 -5.19
C ILE A 233 -1.77 -6.42 -6.45
N GLY A 234 -1.18 -5.85 -7.50
CA GLY A 234 -0.78 -6.60 -8.69
C GLY A 234 -1.91 -6.87 -9.68
N ALA A 235 -3.16 -6.61 -9.32
CA ALA A 235 -4.31 -6.65 -10.23
C ALA A 235 -4.30 -5.41 -11.13
N SER A 236 -4.10 -5.59 -12.45
CA SER A 236 -4.10 -4.45 -13.37
C SER A 236 -5.51 -3.90 -13.58
N VAL A 237 -5.61 -2.57 -13.65
CA VAL A 237 -6.84 -1.84 -13.98
C VAL A 237 -7.11 -1.86 -15.49
N LYS A 238 -6.05 -1.99 -16.30
CA LYS A 238 -6.11 -1.72 -17.75
C LYS A 238 -6.97 -2.71 -18.52
N GLU A 239 -6.97 -3.99 -18.12
CA GLU A 239 -7.50 -5.08 -18.94
C GLU A 239 -9.00 -4.93 -19.25
N ASN A 240 -9.78 -4.42 -18.30
CA ASN A 240 -11.25 -4.36 -18.42
C ASN A 240 -11.83 -2.95 -18.54
N MET A 241 -11.00 -1.90 -18.51
CA MET A 241 -11.49 -0.52 -18.42
C MET A 241 -12.38 -0.12 -19.60
N THR A 242 -12.00 -0.46 -20.83
CA THR A 242 -12.80 -0.16 -22.04
C THR A 242 -14.14 -0.90 -22.03
N LEU A 243 -14.14 -2.16 -21.56
CA LEU A 243 -15.35 -2.96 -21.47
C LEU A 243 -16.33 -2.37 -20.46
N TYR A 244 -15.85 -1.96 -19.28
CA TYR A 244 -16.70 -1.34 -18.27
C TYR A 244 -17.20 0.05 -18.66
N LYS A 245 -16.40 0.86 -19.36
CA LYS A 245 -16.88 2.14 -19.91
C LYS A 245 -18.05 1.92 -20.89
N ARG A 246 -17.92 0.95 -21.79
CA ARG A 246 -19.02 0.57 -22.70
C ARG A 246 -20.24 0.02 -21.96
N LEU A 247 -20.04 -0.73 -20.87
CA LEU A 247 -21.15 -1.19 -20.03
C LEU A 247 -21.90 -0.01 -19.41
N VAL A 248 -21.17 0.97 -18.86
CA VAL A 248 -21.76 2.22 -18.33
C VAL A 248 -22.57 2.93 -19.40
N ASP A 249 -22.01 3.15 -20.60
CA ASP A 249 -22.72 3.81 -21.70
C ASP A 249 -23.99 3.06 -22.12
N CYS A 250 -23.93 1.73 -22.16
CA CYS A 250 -25.08 0.88 -22.47
C CYS A 250 -26.18 1.02 -21.42
N LEU A 251 -25.84 0.93 -20.13
CA LEU A 251 -26.79 1.07 -19.05
C LEU A 251 -27.36 2.50 -18.97
N GLN A 252 -26.54 3.53 -19.19
CA GLN A 252 -26.98 4.92 -19.20
C GLN A 252 -27.94 5.23 -20.35
N SER A 253 -27.76 4.60 -21.51
CA SER A 253 -28.62 4.81 -22.68
C SER A 253 -29.96 4.08 -22.61
N HIS A 254 -30.03 2.96 -21.89
CA HIS A 254 -31.23 2.13 -21.81
C HIS A 254 -31.97 2.21 -20.47
N THR A 255 -31.29 2.64 -19.41
CA THR A 255 -31.91 2.90 -18.12
C THR A 255 -32.09 4.42 -17.93
N LYS A 256 -33.15 4.82 -17.23
CA LYS A 256 -33.31 6.22 -16.79
C LYS A 256 -32.47 6.56 -15.55
N LYS A 257 -31.53 5.68 -15.19
CA LYS A 257 -30.74 5.77 -13.96
C LYS A 257 -29.39 6.40 -14.25
N ASN A 258 -28.83 7.10 -13.26
CA ASN A 258 -27.45 7.55 -13.32
C ASN A 258 -26.51 6.36 -13.09
N VAL A 259 -25.62 6.07 -14.03
CA VAL A 259 -24.69 4.95 -13.96
C VAL A 259 -23.28 5.46 -13.73
N SER A 260 -22.64 4.99 -12.66
CA SER A 260 -21.28 5.41 -12.30
C SER A 260 -20.37 4.22 -12.08
N LEU A 261 -19.16 4.29 -12.63
CA LEU A 261 -18.08 3.32 -12.43
C LEU A 261 -17.02 3.91 -11.52
N TYR A 262 -16.62 3.14 -10.52
CA TYR A 262 -15.59 3.47 -9.55
C TYR A 262 -14.51 2.40 -9.54
N TYR A 263 -13.27 2.81 -9.29
CA TYR A 263 -12.18 1.91 -8.95
C TYR A 263 -11.81 2.12 -7.49
N LEU A 264 -11.94 1.09 -6.67
CA LEU A 264 -11.50 1.08 -5.28
C LEU A 264 -10.08 0.52 -5.21
N LEU A 265 -9.11 1.37 -4.88
CA LEU A 265 -7.71 0.95 -4.78
C LEU A 265 -6.98 1.70 -3.67
N SER A 266 -5.80 1.21 -3.31
CA SER A 266 -4.88 1.92 -2.41
C SER A 266 -4.20 3.05 -3.17
N TYR A 267 -3.90 4.19 -2.55
CA TYR A 267 -3.06 5.22 -3.19
C TYR A 267 -1.63 4.68 -3.48
N GLY A 268 -1.21 3.64 -2.76
CA GLY A 268 0.03 2.91 -3.00
C GLY A 268 -0.08 1.80 -4.04
N HIS A 269 -1.15 1.76 -4.84
CA HIS A 269 -1.40 0.73 -5.85
C HIS A 269 -0.23 0.59 -6.84
N ARG A 270 0.01 -0.66 -7.25
CA ARG A 270 1.02 -1.04 -8.23
C ARG A 270 0.39 -1.97 -9.28
N PRO A 271 0.74 -1.80 -10.57
CA PRO A 271 1.85 -0.97 -11.08
C PRO A 271 1.53 0.52 -11.26
N ASN A 272 2.53 1.40 -11.09
CA ASN A 272 2.33 2.86 -11.23
C ASN A 272 1.84 3.29 -12.63
N SER A 273 2.02 2.46 -13.65
CA SER A 273 1.51 2.72 -15.00
C SER A 273 -0.02 2.84 -15.03
N ASP A 274 -0.73 2.16 -14.13
CA ASP A 274 -2.20 2.10 -14.16
C ASP A 274 -2.83 3.44 -13.82
N TRP A 275 -2.14 4.28 -13.04
CA TRP A 275 -2.59 5.65 -12.76
C TRP A 275 -2.73 6.52 -14.00
N THR A 276 -1.97 6.26 -15.07
CA THR A 276 -2.13 6.98 -16.35
C THR A 276 -3.42 6.60 -17.07
N HIS A 277 -3.95 5.40 -16.83
CA HIS A 277 -5.21 4.92 -17.41
C HIS A 277 -6.43 5.44 -16.63
N LEU A 278 -6.25 5.79 -15.36
CA LEU A 278 -7.29 6.25 -14.45
C LEU A 278 -7.63 7.75 -14.54
N LYS A 279 -7.01 8.51 -15.44
CA LYS A 279 -7.17 9.97 -15.52
C LYS A 279 -8.63 10.46 -15.55
N ASP A 280 -9.46 9.76 -16.32
CA ASP A 280 -10.88 10.10 -16.51
C ASP A 280 -11.80 9.10 -15.77
N SER A 281 -11.34 8.56 -14.64
CA SER A 281 -12.08 7.56 -13.85
C SER A 281 -12.38 8.10 -12.46
N ASN A 282 -13.46 7.59 -11.85
CA ASN A 282 -13.75 7.86 -10.45
C ASN A 282 -12.95 6.88 -9.58
N ILE A 283 -12.11 7.41 -8.70
CA ILE A 283 -11.28 6.62 -7.80
C ILE A 283 -11.83 6.73 -6.38
N LEU A 284 -11.86 5.60 -5.67
CA LEU A 284 -12.11 5.50 -4.24
C LEU A 284 -10.85 4.93 -3.58
N LEU A 285 -10.58 5.35 -2.34
CA LEU A 285 -9.40 4.90 -1.60
C LEU A 285 -9.75 3.93 -0.48
N TRP A 286 -9.01 2.82 -0.42
CA TRP A 286 -9.09 1.88 0.70
C TRP A 286 -8.76 2.56 2.02
N GLU A 287 -7.77 3.45 2.03
CA GLU A 287 -7.34 4.20 3.22
C GLU A 287 -8.49 5.02 3.81
N GLU A 288 -9.24 5.72 2.96
CA GLU A 288 -10.41 6.49 3.40
C GLU A 288 -11.52 5.56 3.88
N LEU A 289 -11.79 4.49 3.13
CA LEU A 289 -12.80 3.49 3.51
C LEU A 289 -12.50 2.90 4.89
N PHE A 290 -11.25 2.54 5.17
CA PHE A 290 -10.82 2.08 6.50
C PHE A 290 -10.88 3.19 7.55
N CYS A 291 -10.53 4.43 7.20
CA CYS A 291 -10.65 5.56 8.10
C CYS A 291 -12.10 5.76 8.59
N LYS A 292 -13.09 5.55 7.73
CA LYS A 292 -14.52 5.64 8.11
C LYS A 292 -14.97 4.59 9.11
N ILE A 293 -14.29 3.44 9.17
CA ILE A 293 -14.72 2.29 9.97
C ILE A 293 -13.74 1.88 11.06
N LYS A 294 -12.63 2.60 11.25
CA LYS A 294 -11.56 2.22 12.19
C LYS A 294 -11.99 2.14 13.65
N ASP A 295 -13.10 2.81 14.01
CA ASP A 295 -13.69 2.81 15.35
C ASP A 295 -15.02 2.03 15.42
N SER A 296 -15.34 1.27 14.36
CA SER A 296 -16.61 0.55 14.23
C SER A 296 -16.54 -0.88 14.75
N GLU A 297 -17.70 -1.51 14.88
CA GLU A 297 -17.86 -2.93 15.17
C GLU A 297 -17.34 -3.86 14.06
N LEU A 298 -16.99 -3.32 12.87
CA LEU A 298 -16.46 -4.11 11.77
C LEU A 298 -14.98 -4.47 11.92
N VAL A 299 -14.22 -3.69 12.70
CA VAL A 299 -12.75 -3.83 12.85
C VAL A 299 -12.31 -5.27 13.15
N PRO A 300 -12.92 -5.99 14.11
CA PRO A 300 -12.49 -7.36 14.44
C PRO A 300 -12.66 -8.37 13.29
N TYR A 301 -13.55 -8.09 12.32
CA TYR A 301 -13.80 -8.96 11.17
C TYR A 301 -12.87 -8.68 9.99
N ILE A 302 -12.19 -7.53 9.99
CA ILE A 302 -11.30 -7.08 8.92
C ILE A 302 -9.84 -7.28 9.35
N HIS A 303 -9.40 -6.48 10.34
CA HIS A 303 -8.05 -6.53 10.88
C HIS A 303 -8.03 -5.80 12.25
N PRO A 304 -7.51 -6.41 13.34
CA PRO A 304 -7.51 -5.78 14.68
C PRO A 304 -6.80 -4.42 14.74
N GLU A 305 -5.79 -4.22 13.90
CA GLU A 305 -5.03 -2.97 13.81
C GLU A 305 -5.41 -2.13 12.57
N LEU A 306 -6.70 -2.12 12.18
CA LEU A 306 -7.16 -1.48 10.94
C LEU A 306 -6.72 -0.01 10.82
N GLU A 307 -6.69 0.72 11.92
CA GLU A 307 -6.21 2.11 11.99
C GLU A 307 -4.80 2.28 11.40
N ARG A 308 -3.94 1.25 11.48
CA ARG A 308 -2.60 1.31 10.90
C ARG A 308 -2.59 1.43 9.39
N TYR A 309 -3.72 1.19 8.70
CA TYR A 309 -3.81 1.15 7.24
C TYR A 309 -4.63 2.32 6.65
N THR A 310 -4.99 3.31 7.46
CA THR A 310 -5.84 4.44 7.06
C THR A 310 -5.06 5.66 6.56
N LEU A 311 -3.73 5.61 6.57
CA LEU A 311 -2.91 6.79 6.32
C LEU A 311 -2.95 7.18 4.85
N MET A 312 -3.23 8.46 4.61
CA MET A 312 -3.07 9.11 3.33
C MET A 312 -2.01 10.23 3.48
N PRO A 313 -1.31 10.60 2.39
CA PRO A 313 -0.48 11.80 2.38
C PRO A 313 -1.28 13.05 2.77
N ASP A 314 -0.63 14.04 3.39
CA ASP A 314 -1.29 15.30 3.82
C ASP A 314 -2.01 16.04 2.69
N TRP A 315 -1.52 15.93 1.46
CA TRP A 315 -2.13 16.55 0.28
C TRP A 315 -3.40 15.83 -0.22
N LEU A 316 -3.70 14.63 0.31
CA LEU A 316 -4.93 13.88 0.06
C LEU A 316 -5.90 13.89 1.25
N SER A 317 -5.44 14.31 2.44
CA SER A 317 -6.16 14.15 3.70
C SER A 317 -7.18 15.24 3.98
#